data_AF-A0A7M1S5T0-F1
#
_entry.id   AF-A0A7M1S5T0-F1
#
_cell.length_a   1.000
_cell.length_b   1.000
_cell.length_c   1.000
_cell.angle_alpha   90.00
_cell.angle_beta   90.00
_cell.angle_gamma   90.00
#
_symmetry.space_group_name_H-M   'P 1'
#
loop_
_entity.id
_entity.type
_entity.pdbx_description
1 polymer ?
#
loop_
_entity_poly.entity_id
_entity_poly.type
_entity_poly.pdbx_seq_one_letter_code
_entity_poly.pdbx_strand_id
1 'polypeptide(L)'
;MDPIEEVGKEIDYGKVVQRKKKAKRTISHVSYTQQQVDLKKTPILFFPEGKEVLFLGIYFVTLPYITGLLFLFFYISEGKAAVFGSLTVGSDANLFLVWMIGYEILAAVILLWIIKSAIVFTLYNTKTPQKNRHRRTYRF
;
A
#
# COMPACT_ATOMS: atom_id res chain seq x y z
N MET A 1 43.18 53.34 29.83
CA MET A 1 41.90 52.62 29.64
C MET A 1 41.81 52.38 28.16
N ASP A 2 42.17 51.18 27.73
CA ASP A 2 42.42 50.90 26.33
C ASP A 2 41.12 50.45 25.64
N PRO A 3 40.76 51.02 24.48
CA PRO A 3 39.46 50.85 23.83
C PRO A 3 39.19 49.44 23.27
N ILE A 4 40.08 48.48 23.53
CA ILE A 4 40.01 47.10 23.00
C ILE A 4 39.25 46.17 23.98
N GLU A 5 39.20 46.48 25.28
CA GLU A 5 38.49 45.65 26.28
C GLU A 5 36.96 45.79 26.24
N GLU A 6 36.44 46.89 25.71
CA GLU A 6 34.99 47.15 25.67
C GLU A 6 34.31 46.42 24.49
N VAL A 7 35.03 46.27 23.36
CA VAL A 7 34.56 45.56 22.16
C VAL A 7 34.42 44.05 22.43
N GLY A 8 35.20 43.48 23.36
CA GLY A 8 35.17 42.06 23.68
C GLY A 8 33.95 41.59 24.48
N LYS A 9 33.27 42.49 25.23
CA LYS A 9 32.12 42.13 26.08
C LYS A 9 30.78 42.15 25.35
N GLU A 10 30.67 42.87 24.23
CA GLU A 10 29.42 42.99 23.49
C GLU A 10 29.16 41.78 22.56
N ILE A 11 30.20 41.02 22.23
CA ILE A 11 30.11 39.89 21.29
C ILE A 11 29.61 38.58 21.95
N ASP A 12 29.62 38.48 23.28
CA ASP A 12 29.31 37.22 24.00
C ASP A 12 27.87 37.14 24.51
N TYR A 13 27.20 38.27 24.75
CA TYR A 13 25.81 38.28 25.22
C TYR A 13 24.78 37.86 24.16
N GLY A 14 25.15 37.90 22.86
CA GLY A 14 24.25 37.58 21.75
C GLY A 14 24.11 36.09 21.41
N LYS A 15 25.03 35.23 21.85
CA LYS A 15 25.03 33.80 21.44
C LYS A 15 24.21 32.87 22.33
N VAL A 16 23.83 33.30 23.53
CA VAL A 16 23.21 32.40 24.53
C VAL A 16 21.66 32.39 24.46
N VAL A 17 21.05 33.31 23.71
CA VAL A 17 19.58 33.48 23.65
C VAL A 17 18.92 32.71 22.49
N GLN A 18 19.68 32.15 21.54
CA GLN A 18 19.13 31.27 20.48
C GLN A 18 18.92 29.83 21.00
N ARG A 19 18.47 29.70 22.24
CA ARG A 19 17.97 28.46 22.83
C ARG A 19 16.47 28.36 22.56
N LYS A 20 16.06 28.19 21.29
CA LYS A 20 14.72 27.71 20.90
C LYS A 20 14.62 27.53 19.39
N LYS A 21 14.79 26.29 18.95
CA LYS A 21 13.87 25.61 18.03
C LYS A 21 14.26 24.14 18.05
N LYS A 22 13.75 23.44 19.07
CA LYS A 22 13.52 21.99 18.94
C LYS A 22 12.73 21.85 17.64
N ALA A 23 13.34 21.28 16.61
CA ALA A 23 12.65 20.83 15.43
C ALA A 23 11.62 19.81 15.92
N LYS A 24 10.42 20.30 16.21
CA LYS A 24 9.23 19.49 16.41
C LYS A 24 9.11 18.80 15.07
N ARG A 25 9.57 17.54 14.99
CA ARG A 25 9.21 16.64 13.90
C ARG A 25 7.70 16.53 14.01
N THR A 26 6.99 17.43 13.35
CA THR A 26 5.60 17.25 13.03
C THR A 26 5.61 15.97 12.22
N ILE A 27 5.27 14.86 12.87
CA ILE A 27 4.87 13.65 12.19
C ILE A 27 3.68 14.13 11.37
N SER A 28 3.92 14.48 10.11
CA SER A 28 2.85 14.75 9.18
C SER A 28 2.00 13.50 9.22
N HIS A 29 0.78 13.63 9.76
CA HIS A 29 -0.24 12.60 9.59
C HIS A 29 -0.42 12.47 8.07
N VAL A 30 0.32 11.56 7.46
CA VAL A 30 0.08 11.15 6.09
C VAL A 30 -1.24 10.42 6.17
N SER A 31 -2.31 11.15 5.91
CA SER A 31 -3.66 10.60 5.89
C SER A 31 -3.71 9.67 4.68
N TYR A 32 -3.60 8.36 4.90
CA TYR A 32 -3.70 7.35 3.85
C TYR A 32 -5.00 7.46 3.04
N THR A 33 -6.03 8.09 3.61
CA THR A 33 -7.30 8.40 2.95
C THR A 33 -7.23 9.53 1.91
N GLN A 34 -6.16 10.32 1.87
CA GLN A 34 -5.98 11.43 0.92
C GLN A 34 -4.99 11.11 -0.21
N GLN A 35 -4.62 9.84 -0.36
CA GLN A 35 -3.74 9.45 -1.46
C GLN A 35 -4.48 9.66 -2.78
N GLN A 36 -4.04 10.66 -3.55
CA GLN A 36 -4.54 10.89 -4.92
C GLN A 36 -4.16 9.68 -5.76
N VAL A 37 -5.17 8.88 -6.12
CA VAL A 37 -5.02 7.71 -6.99
C VAL A 37 -4.96 8.22 -8.42
N ASP A 38 -3.77 8.23 -9.01
CA ASP A 38 -3.56 8.61 -10.40
C ASP A 38 -3.84 7.40 -11.30
N LEU A 39 -5.08 7.31 -11.81
CA LEU A 39 -5.54 6.21 -12.66
C LEU A 39 -4.82 6.15 -14.01
N LYS A 40 -4.12 7.23 -14.40
CA LYS A 40 -3.33 7.30 -15.65
C LYS A 40 -2.07 6.45 -15.59
N LYS A 41 -1.56 6.13 -14.39
CA LYS A 41 -0.34 5.33 -14.19
C LYS A 41 -0.57 3.83 -14.13
N THR A 42 -1.79 3.36 -14.39
CA THR A 42 -2.16 1.94 -14.36
C THR A 42 -2.14 1.37 -15.79
N PRO A 43 -1.00 0.82 -16.28
CA PRO A 43 -0.88 0.37 -17.67
C PRO A 43 -1.75 -0.84 -18.04
N ILE A 44 -2.38 -1.49 -17.04
CA ILE A 44 -3.18 -2.71 -17.23
C ILE A 44 -4.65 -2.38 -17.53
N LEU A 45 -5.14 -1.21 -17.10
CA LEU A 45 -6.51 -0.76 -17.38
C LEU A 45 -6.47 0.41 -18.36
N PHE A 46 -6.90 0.15 -19.59
CA PHE A 46 -7.21 1.20 -20.56
C PHE A 46 -8.44 1.97 -20.08
N PHE A 47 -8.21 3.05 -19.34
CA PHE A 47 -9.25 3.96 -18.92
C PHE A 47 -9.37 5.10 -19.94
N PRO A 48 -10.44 5.16 -20.76
CA PRO A 48 -10.68 6.34 -21.59
C PRO A 48 -11.02 7.55 -20.70
N GLU A 49 -10.44 8.71 -21.05
CA GLU A 49 -10.59 9.94 -20.26
C GLU A 49 -12.09 10.31 -20.12
N GLY A 50 -12.50 10.63 -18.88
CA GLY A 50 -13.87 11.02 -18.54
C GLY A 50 -14.86 9.86 -18.32
N LYS A 51 -14.47 8.58 -18.48
CA LYS A 51 -15.34 7.41 -18.20
C LYS A 51 -14.76 6.44 -17.17
N GLU A 52 -13.75 6.87 -16.42
CA GLU A 52 -13.00 6.05 -15.47
C GLU A 52 -13.90 5.28 -14.48
N VAL A 53 -14.88 5.97 -13.88
CA VAL A 53 -15.82 5.37 -12.90
C VAL A 53 -16.70 4.29 -13.53
N LEU A 54 -17.17 4.50 -14.76
CA LEU A 54 -18.00 3.54 -15.48
C LEU A 54 -17.22 2.26 -15.77
N PHE A 55 -16.00 2.40 -16.32
CA PHE A 55 -15.14 1.27 -16.60
C PHE A 55 -14.74 0.54 -15.31
N LEU A 56 -14.44 1.26 -14.24
CA LEU A 56 -14.12 0.66 -12.96
C LEU A 56 -15.29 -0.16 -12.41
N GLY A 57 -16.52 0.33 -12.51
CA GLY A 57 -17.72 -0.43 -12.14
C GLY A 57 -17.89 -1.69 -12.97
N ILE A 58 -17.70 -1.59 -14.30
CA ILE A 58 -17.76 -2.76 -15.20
C ILE A 58 -16.69 -3.79 -14.82
N TYR A 59 -15.46 -3.36 -14.56
CA TYR A 59 -14.38 -4.25 -14.13
C TYR A 59 -14.69 -4.93 -12.80
N PHE A 60 -15.24 -4.19 -11.85
CA PHE A 60 -15.62 -4.74 -10.55
C PHE A 60 -16.66 -5.86 -10.68
N VAL A 61 -17.62 -5.71 -11.59
CA VAL A 61 -18.63 -6.75 -11.83
C VAL A 61 -18.06 -7.92 -12.65
N THR A 62 -17.29 -7.64 -13.71
CA THR A 62 -16.86 -8.63 -14.70
C THR A 62 -15.67 -9.50 -14.26
N LEU A 63 -14.70 -8.97 -13.51
CA LEU A 63 -13.53 -9.72 -13.05
C LEU A 63 -13.90 -10.96 -12.22
N PRO A 64 -14.79 -10.87 -11.21
CA PRO A 64 -15.26 -12.04 -10.47
C PRO A 64 -15.97 -13.05 -11.36
N TYR A 65 -16.80 -12.61 -12.31
CA TYR A 65 -17.47 -13.53 -13.25
C TYR A 65 -16.46 -14.35 -14.06
N ILE A 66 -15.46 -13.70 -14.64
CA ILE A 66 -14.43 -14.38 -15.43
C ILE A 66 -13.65 -15.35 -14.54
N THR A 67 -13.24 -14.91 -13.35
CA THR A 67 -12.49 -15.74 -12.40
C THR A 67 -13.29 -16.97 -11.95
N GLY A 68 -14.56 -16.76 -11.59
CA GLY A 68 -15.47 -17.82 -11.19
C GLY A 68 -15.72 -18.82 -12.30
N LEU A 69 -15.96 -18.37 -13.54
CA LEU A 69 -16.14 -19.23 -14.70
C LEU A 69 -14.88 -20.06 -14.98
N LEU A 70 -13.70 -19.44 -14.99
CA LEU A 70 -12.43 -20.14 -15.20
C LEU A 70 -12.21 -21.19 -14.12
N PHE A 71 -12.46 -20.86 -12.86
CA PHE A 71 -12.32 -21.81 -11.77
C PHE A 71 -13.32 -22.96 -11.87
N LEU A 72 -14.59 -22.68 -12.13
CA LEU A 72 -15.60 -23.71 -12.29
C LEU A 72 -15.26 -24.64 -13.48
N PHE A 73 -14.77 -24.07 -14.58
CA PHE A 73 -14.39 -24.82 -15.77
C PHE A 73 -13.16 -25.70 -15.54
N PHE A 74 -12.06 -25.13 -15.03
CA PHE A 74 -10.80 -25.86 -14.89
C PHE A 74 -10.77 -26.76 -13.64
N TYR A 75 -11.33 -26.31 -12.52
CA TYR A 75 -11.23 -27.01 -11.25
C TYR A 75 -12.39 -27.97 -11.02
N ILE A 76 -13.64 -27.53 -11.22
CA ILE A 76 -14.81 -28.37 -10.93
C ILE A 76 -15.14 -29.29 -12.11
N SER A 77 -15.14 -28.74 -13.32
CA SER A 77 -15.53 -29.49 -14.52
C SER A 77 -14.38 -30.24 -15.17
N GLU A 78 -13.15 -30.15 -14.65
CA GLU A 78 -11.94 -30.76 -15.21
C GLU A 78 -11.73 -30.44 -16.71
N GLY A 79 -12.21 -29.28 -17.18
CA GLY A 79 -12.17 -28.89 -18.60
C GLY A 79 -13.17 -29.60 -19.52
N LYS A 80 -14.08 -30.43 -19.00
CA LYS A 80 -15.11 -31.14 -19.79
C LYS A 80 -16.31 -30.23 -20.05
N ALA A 81 -16.36 -29.62 -21.24
CA ALA A 81 -17.42 -28.67 -21.62
C ALA A 81 -18.87 -29.20 -21.44
N ALA A 82 -19.08 -30.52 -21.61
CA ALA A 82 -20.39 -31.15 -21.41
C ALA A 82 -20.88 -31.06 -19.95
N VAL A 83 -19.97 -31.26 -18.98
CA VAL A 83 -20.28 -31.19 -17.54
C VAL A 83 -20.46 -29.74 -17.10
N PHE A 84 -19.62 -28.85 -17.64
CA PHE A 84 -19.69 -27.42 -17.38
C PHE A 84 -21.02 -26.81 -17.85
N GLY A 85 -21.44 -27.14 -19.08
CA GLY A 85 -22.70 -26.65 -19.65
C GLY A 85 -23.91 -27.07 -18.83
N SER A 86 -23.95 -28.34 -18.37
CA SER A 86 -25.05 -28.81 -17.51
C SER A 86 -25.10 -28.10 -16.15
N LEU A 87 -23.94 -27.71 -15.60
CA LEU A 87 -23.86 -27.02 -14.31
C LEU A 87 -24.20 -25.53 -14.40
N THR A 88 -23.94 -24.88 -15.53
CA THR A 88 -24.04 -23.42 -15.65
C THR A 88 -25.30 -22.95 -16.36
N VAL A 89 -25.79 -23.70 -17.34
CA VAL A 89 -26.91 -23.28 -18.23
C VAL A 89 -28.27 -23.70 -17.69
N GLY A 90 -28.32 -24.68 -16.78
CA GLY A 90 -29.59 -25.27 -16.32
C GLY A 90 -30.45 -24.42 -15.39
N SER A 91 -29.87 -23.41 -14.71
CA SER A 91 -30.58 -22.60 -13.71
C SER A 91 -30.01 -21.19 -13.60
N ASP A 92 -30.85 -20.16 -13.67
CA ASP A 92 -30.45 -18.75 -13.52
C ASP A 92 -29.74 -18.44 -12.18
N ALA A 93 -30.03 -19.23 -11.15
CA ALA A 93 -29.36 -19.17 -9.85
C ALA A 93 -27.85 -19.49 -9.91
N ASN A 94 -27.41 -20.21 -10.96
CA ASN A 94 -26.02 -20.65 -11.08
C ASN A 94 -25.09 -19.51 -11.52
N LEU A 95 -25.60 -18.50 -12.21
CA LEU A 95 -24.79 -17.33 -12.62
C LEU A 95 -24.38 -16.48 -11.41
N PHE A 96 -25.30 -16.21 -10.49
CA PHE A 96 -24.98 -15.49 -9.26
C PHE A 96 -24.04 -16.28 -8.35
N LEU A 97 -24.21 -17.60 -8.29
CA LEU A 97 -23.31 -18.49 -7.55
C LEU A 97 -21.89 -18.47 -8.12
N VAL A 98 -21.74 -18.54 -9.45
CA VAL A 98 -20.44 -18.41 -10.13
C VAL A 98 -19.80 -17.05 -9.84
N TRP A 99 -20.59 -15.98 -9.80
CA TRP A 99 -20.11 -14.64 -9.45
C TRP A 99 -19.55 -14.57 -8.02
N MET A 100 -20.29 -15.13 -7.05
CA MET A 100 -19.87 -15.18 -5.65
C MET A 100 -18.59 -15.99 -5.47
N ILE A 101 -18.51 -17.18 -6.10
CA ILE A 101 -17.29 -18.00 -6.11
C ILE A 101 -16.11 -17.21 -6.67
N GLY A 102 -16.34 -16.43 -7.74
CA GLY A 102 -15.33 -15.56 -8.33
C GLY A 102 -14.70 -14.59 -7.33
N TYR A 103 -15.51 -13.94 -6.47
CA TYR A 103 -14.99 -13.08 -5.42
C TYR A 103 -14.23 -13.83 -4.35
N GLU A 104 -14.69 -15.01 -3.96
CA GLU A 104 -14.01 -15.82 -2.94
C GLU A 104 -12.58 -16.16 -3.38
N ILE A 105 -12.42 -16.56 -4.64
CA ILE A 105 -11.10 -16.88 -5.20
C ILE A 105 -10.22 -15.63 -5.28
N LEU A 106 -10.75 -14.51 -5.77
CA LEU A 106 -10.04 -13.24 -5.81
C LEU A 106 -9.60 -12.80 -4.40
N ALA A 107 -10.50 -12.88 -3.43
CA ALA A 107 -10.23 -12.54 -2.04
C ALA A 107 -9.14 -13.45 -1.45
N ALA A 108 -9.20 -14.76 -1.70
CA ALA A 108 -8.19 -15.71 -1.25
C ALA A 108 -6.81 -15.39 -1.83
N VAL A 109 -6.72 -15.09 -3.13
CA VAL A 109 -5.45 -14.69 -3.79
C VAL A 109 -4.91 -13.39 -3.21
N ILE A 110 -5.76 -12.37 -3.03
CA ILE A 110 -5.37 -11.08 -2.44
C ILE A 110 -4.91 -11.29 -0.99
N LEU A 111 -5.62 -12.10 -0.21
CA LEU A 111 -5.28 -12.40 1.18
C LEU A 111 -3.92 -13.10 1.27
N LEU A 112 -3.68 -14.11 0.43
CA LEU A 112 -2.39 -14.78 0.34
C LEU A 112 -1.27 -13.80 -0.06
N TRP A 113 -1.54 -12.86 -0.96
CA TRP A 113 -0.58 -11.82 -1.31
C TRP A 113 -0.28 -10.92 -0.10
N ILE A 114 -1.29 -10.45 0.61
CA ILE A 114 -1.12 -9.59 1.80
C ILE A 114 -0.28 -10.31 2.86
N ILE A 115 -0.59 -11.58 3.14
CA ILE A 115 0.15 -12.42 4.09
C ILE A 115 1.61 -12.55 3.65
N LYS A 116 1.86 -12.87 2.37
CA LYS A 116 3.22 -12.95 1.81
C LYS A 116 3.98 -11.63 2.00
N SER A 117 3.36 -10.50 1.66
CA SER A 117 3.95 -9.18 1.84
C SER A 117 4.27 -8.86 3.30
N ALA A 118 3.38 -9.23 4.22
CA ALA A 118 3.57 -9.03 5.66
C ALA A 118 4.75 -9.86 6.22
N ILE A 119 4.86 -11.13 5.80
CA ILE A 119 5.99 -12.00 6.17
C ILE A 119 7.29 -11.42 5.63
N VAL A 120 7.33 -11.05 4.35
CA VAL A 120 8.50 -10.46 3.70
C VAL A 120 8.94 -9.19 4.41
N PHE A 121 8.01 -8.28 4.70
CA PHE A 121 8.29 -7.06 5.45
C PHE A 121 8.91 -7.34 6.82
N THR A 122 8.37 -8.30 7.56
CA THR A 122 8.88 -8.70 8.88
C THR A 122 10.31 -9.25 8.80
N LEU A 123 10.61 -10.06 7.78
CA LEU A 123 11.94 -10.60 7.53
C LEU A 123 12.97 -9.53 7.14
N TYR A 124 12.56 -8.51 6.39
CA TYR A 124 13.44 -7.39 6.04
C TYR A 124 13.71 -6.49 7.26
N ASN A 125 12.70 -6.23 8.09
CA ASN A 125 12.82 -5.32 9.23
C ASN A 125 13.65 -5.89 10.40
N THR A 126 13.85 -7.21 10.46
CA THR A 126 14.71 -7.87 11.47
C THR A 126 16.20 -7.82 11.13
N LYS A 127 16.58 -7.46 9.90
CA LYS A 127 17.98 -7.45 9.44
C LYS A 127 18.73 -6.13 9.66
N THR A 128 18.12 -5.10 10.24
CA THR A 128 18.88 -3.92 10.65
C THR A 128 19.53 -4.17 12.02
N PRO A 129 20.84 -4.44 12.11
CA PRO A 129 21.50 -4.40 13.40
C PRO A 129 21.40 -2.97 13.92
N GLN A 130 20.81 -2.81 15.10
CA GLN A 130 20.83 -1.58 15.87
C GLN A 130 22.30 -1.21 16.07
N LYS A 131 22.83 -0.34 15.19
CA LYS A 131 24.20 0.17 15.29
C LYS A 131 24.28 0.94 16.60
N ASN A 132 24.82 0.28 17.63
CA ASN A 132 25.09 0.82 18.94
C ASN A 132 25.62 2.25 18.80
N ARG A 133 24.81 3.22 19.24
CA ARG A 133 25.28 4.56 19.58
C ARG A 133 26.10 4.42 20.87
N HIS A 134 27.27 3.81 20.77
CA HIS A 134 28.28 3.92 21.80
C HIS A 134 28.95 5.28 21.61
N ARG A 135 28.31 6.32 22.16
CA ARG A 135 28.97 7.61 22.33
C ARG A 135 30.09 7.40 23.33
N ARG A 136 31.32 7.36 22.82
CA ARG A 136 32.55 7.45 23.60
C ARG A 136 32.46 8.68 24.49
N THR A 137 32.45 8.46 25.80
CA THR A 137 32.71 9.50 26.79
C THR A 137 34.18 9.84 26.68
N TYR A 138 34.50 11.09 26.32
CA TYR A 138 35.87 11.56 26.28
C TYR A 138 36.41 11.62 27.72
N ARG A 139 37.52 10.90 27.97
CA ARG A 139 38.47 11.21 29.04
C ARG A 139 39.20 12.49 28.64
N PHE A 140 39.21 13.49 29.51
CA PHE A 140 40.37 14.34 29.87
C PHE A 140 40.05 15.02 31.19
#